data_AF-A0A847BS82-F1
#
_entry.id   AF-A0A847BS82-F1
#
_cell.length_a   1.000
_cell.length_b   1.000
_cell.length_c   1.000
_cell.angle_alpha   90.00
_cell.angle_beta   90.00
_cell.angle_gamma   90.00
#
_symmetry.space_group_name_H-M   'P 1'
#
loop_
_entity.id
_entity.type
_entity.pdbx_description
1 polymer ?
#
loop_
_entity_poly.entity_id
_entity_poly.type
_entity_poly.pdbx_seq_one_letter_code
_entity_poly.pdbx_strand_id
1 'polypeptide(L)'
;MRFSFSTTAILGLIGGAPLLIVLLFSSYFLFNTYDQYINTTHLTEQLNKTQYLGRLSGSLARERGLSGVYLGSEGELVGDLIRTQYNQTDKSIEELQAYLEKGSNSVASESILKTLKAISAVRESVLNLSADFDTVFFDFYSAINARIIDEIKTITTTPATININLL
;
A
#
# COMPACT_ATOMS: atom_id res chain seq x y z
N MET A 1 31.28 -54.17 25.16
CA MET A 1 31.04 -54.15 23.70
C MET A 1 32.09 -53.24 23.07
N ARG A 2 33.11 -53.79 22.38
CA ARG A 2 34.19 -52.99 21.77
C ARG A 2 33.77 -52.60 20.36
N PHE A 3 33.45 -51.34 20.13
CA PHE A 3 33.26 -50.81 18.78
C PHE A 3 34.63 -50.73 18.09
N SER A 4 34.95 -51.73 17.26
CA SER A 4 36.12 -51.70 16.39
C SER A 4 35.76 -50.90 15.13
N PHE A 5 36.09 -49.61 15.11
CA PHE A 5 35.91 -48.80 13.90
C PHE A 5 37.00 -49.16 12.87
N SER A 6 36.57 -49.58 11.67
CA SER A 6 37.46 -49.74 10.51
C SER A 6 38.09 -48.38 10.16
N THR A 7 39.36 -48.36 9.76
CA THR A 7 40.09 -47.14 9.37
C THR A 7 39.38 -46.37 8.24
N THR A 8 38.69 -47.09 7.35
CA THR A 8 37.84 -46.52 6.29
C THR A 8 36.60 -45.78 6.84
N ALA A 9 36.00 -46.26 7.93
CA ALA A 9 34.86 -45.63 8.57
C ALA A 9 35.26 -44.34 9.32
N ILE A 10 36.46 -44.32 9.92
CA ILE A 10 37.01 -43.13 10.59
C ILE A 10 37.30 -42.02 9.57
N LEU A 11 37.89 -42.36 8.41
CA LEU A 11 38.14 -41.40 7.33
C LEU A 11 36.83 -40.82 6.75
N GLY A 12 35.81 -41.66 6.56
CA GLY A 12 34.48 -41.22 6.13
C GLY A 12 33.79 -40.29 7.13
N LEU A 13 34.00 -40.50 8.43
CA LEU A 13 33.45 -39.65 9.50
C LEU A 13 34.15 -38.29 9.55
N ILE A 14 35.49 -38.26 9.49
CA ILE A 14 36.28 -37.02 9.57
C ILE A 14 36.07 -36.14 8.34
N GLY A 15 35.90 -36.74 7.15
CA GLY A 15 35.59 -35.99 5.93
C GLY A 15 34.10 -35.64 5.79
N GLY A 16 33.21 -36.55 6.15
CA GLY A 16 31.76 -36.40 5.95
C GLY A 16 31.06 -35.56 7.00
N ALA A 17 31.46 -35.64 8.28
CA ALA A 17 30.81 -34.90 9.35
C ALA A 17 30.91 -33.36 9.20
N PRO A 18 32.06 -32.76 8.83
CA PRO A 18 32.14 -31.32 8.59
C PRO A 18 31.24 -30.88 7.43
N LEU A 19 31.18 -31.67 6.35
CA LEU A 19 30.32 -31.39 5.20
C LEU A 19 28.84 -31.43 5.56
N LEU A 20 28.42 -32.41 6.37
CA LEU A 20 27.04 -32.51 6.87
C LEU A 20 26.68 -31.32 7.76
N ILE A 21 27.60 -30.88 8.64
CA ILE A 21 27.39 -29.69 9.46
C ILE A 21 27.21 -28.45 8.57
N VAL A 22 28.09 -28.22 7.59
CA VAL A 22 27.97 -27.09 6.64
C VAL A 22 26.65 -27.15 5.87
N LEU A 23 26.22 -28.34 5.42
CA LEU A 23 24.96 -28.54 4.71
C LEU A 23 23.75 -28.18 5.58
N LEU A 24 23.72 -28.64 6.84
CA LEU A 24 22.63 -28.34 7.78
C LEU A 24 22.57 -26.85 8.11
N PHE A 25 23.72 -26.22 8.37
CA PHE A 25 23.79 -24.77 8.60
C PHE A 25 23.36 -23.98 7.37
N SER A 26 23.79 -24.38 6.18
CA SER A 26 23.42 -23.72 4.92
C SER A 26 21.91 -23.84 4.65
N SER A 27 21.33 -25.03 4.90
CA SER A 27 19.88 -25.25 4.76
C SER A 27 19.08 -24.41 5.76
N TYR A 28 19.54 -24.32 7.01
CA TYR A 28 18.91 -23.48 8.03
C TYR A 28 18.97 -22.00 7.65
N PHE A 29 20.13 -21.53 7.19
CA PHE A 29 20.31 -20.14 6.77
C PHE A 29 19.46 -19.79 5.53
N LEU A 30 19.40 -20.71 4.54
CA LEU A 30 18.56 -20.55 3.35
C LEU A 30 17.08 -20.45 3.70
N PHE A 31 16.59 -21.30 4.60
CA PHE A 31 15.20 -21.27 5.04
C PHE A 31 14.84 -19.93 5.70
N ASN A 32 15.66 -19.48 6.65
CA ASN A 32 15.44 -18.20 7.32
C ASN A 32 15.54 -16.99 6.36
N THR A 33 16.47 -17.03 5.40
CA THR A 33 16.65 -15.96 4.41
C THR A 33 15.47 -15.91 3.44
N TYR A 34 14.87 -17.05 3.10
CA TYR A 34 13.69 -17.11 2.25
C TYR A 34 12.47 -16.45 2.90
N ASP A 35 12.21 -16.74 4.18
CA ASP A 35 11.12 -16.10 4.92
C ASP A 35 11.33 -14.58 5.05
N GLN A 36 12.57 -14.13 5.29
CA GLN A 36 12.90 -12.71 5.32
C GLN A 36 12.70 -12.02 3.97
N TYR A 37 13.05 -12.70 2.86
CA TYR A 37 12.86 -12.17 1.52
C TYR A 37 11.37 -11.97 1.19
N ILE A 38 10.53 -12.97 1.46
CA ILE A 38 9.08 -12.89 1.23
C ILE A 38 8.45 -11.78 2.08
N ASN A 39 8.85 -11.66 3.35
CA ASN A 39 8.35 -10.59 4.23
C ASN A 39 8.78 -9.20 3.75
N THR A 40 9.97 -9.06 3.18
CA THR A 40 10.47 -7.79 2.62
C THR A 40 9.69 -7.37 1.37
N THR A 41 9.37 -8.33 0.50
CA THR A 41 8.54 -8.07 -0.70
C THR A 41 7.13 -7.63 -0.30
N HIS A 42 6.48 -8.33 0.62
CA HIS A 42 5.15 -7.95 1.11
C HIS A 42 5.16 -6.58 1.80
N LEU A 43 6.17 -6.29 2.62
CA LEU A 43 6.32 -4.98 3.26
C LEU A 43 6.48 -3.87 2.20
N THR A 44 7.25 -4.13 1.16
CA THR A 44 7.46 -3.17 0.04
C THR A 44 6.16 -2.91 -0.70
N GLU A 45 5.36 -3.95 -0.98
CA GLU A 45 4.03 -3.81 -1.59
C GLU A 45 3.09 -2.99 -0.69
N GLN A 46 3.02 -3.29 0.59
CA GLN A 46 2.21 -2.58 1.57
C GLN A 46 2.59 -1.09 1.69
N LEU A 47 3.89 -0.78 1.73
CA LEU A 47 4.41 0.58 1.75
C LEU A 47 4.04 1.34 0.48
N ASN A 48 4.24 0.72 -0.70
CA ASN A 48 3.90 1.34 -1.97
C ASN A 48 2.40 1.64 -2.06
N LYS A 49 1.54 0.67 -1.73
CA LYS A 49 0.08 0.86 -1.68
C LYS A 49 -0.31 2.02 -0.76
N THR A 50 0.26 2.05 0.45
CA THR A 50 0.04 3.13 1.41
C THR A 50 0.47 4.48 0.86
N GLN A 51 1.58 4.54 0.13
CA GLN A 51 2.07 5.78 -0.48
C GLN A 51 1.13 6.30 -1.59
N TYR A 52 0.60 5.44 -2.44
CA TYR A 52 -0.38 5.83 -3.47
C TYR A 52 -1.71 6.28 -2.85
N LEU A 53 -2.23 5.52 -1.88
CA LEU A 53 -3.43 5.87 -1.14
C LEU A 53 -3.28 7.20 -0.37
N GLY A 54 -2.15 7.40 0.30
CA GLY A 54 -1.85 8.63 1.02
C GLY A 54 -1.75 9.86 0.11
N ARG A 55 -1.11 9.70 -1.06
CA ARG A 55 -1.08 10.74 -2.11
C ARG A 55 -2.48 11.11 -2.58
N LEU A 56 -3.30 10.12 -2.92
CA LEU A 56 -4.69 10.33 -3.32
C LEU A 56 -5.50 11.03 -2.22
N SER A 57 -5.39 10.58 -0.98
CA SER A 57 -6.11 11.18 0.15
C SER A 57 -5.73 12.66 0.34
N GLY A 58 -4.44 12.97 0.25
CA GLY A 58 -3.96 14.36 0.31
C GLY A 58 -4.51 15.23 -0.82
N SER A 59 -4.54 14.71 -2.06
CA SER A 59 -5.12 15.42 -3.21
C SER A 59 -6.63 15.64 -3.05
N LEU A 60 -7.39 14.62 -2.64
CA LEU A 60 -8.82 14.74 -2.36
C LEU A 60 -9.13 15.70 -1.21
N ALA A 61 -8.30 15.73 -0.17
CA ALA A 61 -8.47 16.67 0.95
C ALA A 61 -8.26 18.13 0.51
N ARG A 62 -7.26 18.41 -0.34
CA ARG A 62 -7.06 19.73 -0.94
C ARG A 62 -8.20 20.10 -1.88
N GLU A 63 -8.62 19.16 -2.72
CA GLU A 63 -9.75 19.35 -3.64
C GLU A 63 -11.01 19.70 -2.86
N ARG A 64 -11.35 18.95 -1.81
CA ARG A 64 -12.46 19.25 -0.89
C ARG A 64 -12.39 20.68 -0.33
N GLY A 65 -11.20 21.09 0.13
CA GLY A 65 -10.99 22.43 0.68
C GLY A 65 -11.24 23.52 -0.37
N LEU A 66 -10.71 23.35 -1.57
CA LEU A 66 -10.91 24.30 -2.67
C LEU A 66 -12.36 24.30 -3.18
N SER A 67 -13.02 23.14 -3.29
CA SER A 67 -14.43 23.04 -3.63
C SER A 67 -15.31 23.74 -2.59
N GLY A 68 -14.99 23.58 -1.30
CA GLY A 68 -15.70 24.27 -0.23
C GLY A 68 -15.54 25.80 -0.30
N VAL A 69 -14.33 26.30 -0.56
CA VAL A 69 -14.10 27.74 -0.77
C VAL A 69 -14.80 28.23 -2.03
N TYR A 70 -14.71 27.49 -3.13
CA TYR A 70 -15.34 27.84 -4.41
C TYR A 70 -16.85 27.98 -4.25
N LEU A 71 -17.51 26.98 -3.66
CA LEU A 71 -18.95 27.00 -3.36
C LEU A 71 -19.31 28.13 -2.39
N GLY A 72 -18.56 28.28 -1.28
CA GLY A 72 -18.82 29.31 -0.28
C GLY A 72 -18.57 30.74 -0.76
N SER A 73 -17.82 30.91 -1.86
CA SER A 73 -17.58 32.18 -2.54
C SER A 73 -18.45 32.40 -3.76
N GLU A 74 -19.43 31.53 -4.02
CA GLU A 74 -20.28 31.58 -5.23
C GLU A 74 -19.46 31.64 -6.54
N GLY A 75 -18.31 30.95 -6.55
CA GLY A 75 -17.40 30.87 -7.68
C GLY A 75 -16.46 32.06 -7.88
N GLU A 76 -16.49 33.07 -6.99
CA GLU A 76 -15.64 34.26 -7.09
C GLU A 76 -14.17 34.00 -6.74
N LEU A 77 -13.90 33.02 -5.87
CA LEU A 77 -12.56 32.72 -5.39
C LEU A 77 -12.06 31.37 -5.93
N VAL A 78 -10.74 31.24 -6.07
CA VAL A 78 -10.02 29.98 -6.33
C VAL A 78 -10.38 29.21 -7.62
N GLY A 79 -11.08 29.80 -8.58
CA GLY A 79 -11.53 29.14 -9.82
C GLY A 79 -10.42 28.48 -10.67
N ASP A 80 -9.27 29.12 -10.82
CA ASP A 80 -8.14 28.53 -11.55
C ASP A 80 -7.41 27.47 -10.72
N LEU A 81 -7.35 27.68 -9.40
CA LEU A 81 -6.70 26.77 -8.46
C LEU A 81 -7.47 25.45 -8.33
N ILE A 82 -8.81 25.50 -8.28
CA ILE A 82 -9.64 24.30 -8.18
C ILE A 82 -9.52 23.43 -9.44
N ARG A 83 -9.51 24.04 -10.64
CA ARG A 83 -9.29 23.31 -11.91
C ARG A 83 -7.90 22.67 -11.96
N THR A 84 -6.87 23.39 -11.50
CA THR A 84 -5.52 22.85 -11.39
C THR A 84 -5.46 21.67 -10.41
N GLN A 85 -6.15 21.78 -9.27
CA GLN A 85 -6.22 20.70 -8.29
C GLN A 85 -6.95 19.48 -8.83
N TYR A 86 -8.01 19.63 -9.64
CA TYR A 86 -8.69 18.51 -10.30
C TYR A 86 -7.71 17.69 -11.15
N ASN A 87 -6.89 18.34 -11.98
CA ASN A 87 -5.87 17.65 -12.78
C ASN A 87 -4.83 16.91 -11.92
N GLN A 88 -4.42 17.49 -10.78
CA GLN A 88 -3.49 16.83 -9.85
C GLN A 88 -4.12 15.61 -9.16
N THR A 89 -5.40 15.71 -8.80
CA THR A 89 -6.15 14.59 -8.24
C THR A 89 -6.31 13.49 -9.28
N ASP A 90 -6.61 13.82 -10.54
CA ASP A 90 -6.75 12.85 -11.63
C ASP A 90 -5.46 12.08 -11.85
N LYS A 91 -4.32 12.79 -11.87
CA LYS A 91 -3.02 12.12 -11.90
C LYS A 91 -2.82 11.16 -10.72
N SER A 92 -3.27 11.54 -9.52
CA SER A 92 -3.17 10.67 -8.34
C SER A 92 -4.09 9.43 -8.45
N ILE A 93 -5.26 9.59 -9.09
CA ILE A 93 -6.21 8.49 -9.36
C ILE A 93 -5.61 7.53 -10.39
N GLU A 94 -5.06 8.05 -11.49
CA GLU A 94 -4.40 7.26 -12.53
C GLU A 94 -3.19 6.49 -11.98
N GLU A 95 -2.36 7.14 -11.17
CA GLU A 95 -1.22 6.49 -10.51
C GLU A 95 -1.66 5.33 -9.61
N LEU A 96 -2.74 5.51 -8.84
CA LEU A 96 -3.30 4.45 -8.00
C LEU A 96 -3.89 3.32 -8.85
N GLN A 97 -4.65 3.64 -9.90
CA GLN A 97 -5.23 2.65 -10.82
C GLN A 97 -4.14 1.80 -11.48
N ALA A 98 -3.11 2.43 -12.05
CA ALA A 98 -2.00 1.74 -12.69
C ALA A 98 -1.19 0.87 -11.71
N TYR A 99 -1.10 1.26 -10.43
CA TYR A 99 -0.50 0.43 -9.39
C TYR A 99 -1.37 -0.80 -9.08
N LEU A 100 -2.68 -0.61 -8.93
CA LEU A 100 -3.65 -1.64 -8.61
C LEU A 100 -3.83 -2.66 -9.76
N GLU A 101 -3.71 -2.25 -11.02
CA GLU A 101 -3.74 -3.15 -12.19
C GLU A 101 -2.57 -4.15 -12.23
N LYS A 102 -1.44 -3.81 -11.60
CA LYS A 102 -0.22 -4.64 -11.58
C LYS A 102 -0.20 -5.66 -10.44
N GLY A 103 -1.15 -5.61 -9.51
CA GLY A 103 -1.13 -6.39 -8.27
C GLY A 103 -2.48 -6.97 -7.87
N SER A 104 -2.52 -7.59 -6.68
CA SER A 104 -3.76 -8.12 -6.12
C SER A 104 -4.62 -7.00 -5.54
N ASN A 105 -5.83 -6.83 -6.09
CA ASN A 105 -6.80 -5.85 -5.62
C ASN A 105 -7.54 -6.35 -4.39
N SER A 106 -7.58 -5.51 -3.36
CA SER A 106 -8.46 -5.74 -2.22
C SER A 106 -9.87 -5.19 -2.51
N VAL A 107 -10.90 -5.80 -1.90
CA VAL A 107 -12.30 -5.34 -1.98
C VAL A 107 -12.44 -3.84 -1.66
N ALA A 108 -11.67 -3.34 -0.69
CA ALA A 108 -11.67 -1.92 -0.34
C ALA A 108 -11.05 -1.03 -1.43
N SER A 109 -9.99 -1.48 -2.11
CA SER A 109 -9.41 -0.77 -3.27
C SER A 109 -10.43 -0.64 -4.41
N GLU A 110 -11.19 -1.71 -4.70
CA GLU A 110 -12.26 -1.66 -5.71
C GLU A 110 -13.38 -0.71 -5.30
N SER A 111 -13.77 -0.71 -4.02
CA SER A 111 -14.78 0.24 -3.51
C SER A 111 -14.32 1.70 -3.66
N ILE A 112 -13.04 1.99 -3.43
CA ILE A 112 -12.47 3.33 -3.62
C ILE A 112 -12.57 3.72 -5.11
N LEU A 113 -12.08 2.86 -6.01
CA LEU A 113 -12.14 3.11 -7.46
C LEU A 113 -13.57 3.30 -7.97
N LYS A 114 -14.52 2.51 -7.47
CA LYS A 114 -15.94 2.64 -7.82
C LYS A 114 -16.50 4.00 -7.42
N THR A 115 -16.15 4.50 -6.23
CA THR A 115 -16.58 5.81 -5.74
C THR A 115 -15.96 6.94 -6.57
N LEU A 116 -14.69 6.81 -6.94
CA LEU A 116 -13.98 7.79 -7.76
C LEU A 116 -14.59 7.97 -9.17
N LYS A 117 -15.30 6.98 -9.71
CA LYS A 117 -16.00 7.13 -10.99
C LYS A 117 -17.04 8.26 -10.98
N ALA A 118 -17.57 8.62 -9.81
CA ALA A 118 -18.52 9.71 -9.67
C ALA A 118 -17.86 11.10 -9.52
N ILE A 119 -16.52 11.18 -9.39
CA ILE A 119 -15.84 12.44 -9.06
C ILE A 119 -16.06 13.52 -10.14
N SER A 120 -16.12 13.15 -11.42
CA SER A 120 -16.37 14.10 -12.50
C SER A 120 -17.72 14.80 -12.35
N ALA A 121 -18.78 14.03 -12.05
CA ALA A 121 -20.12 14.58 -11.87
C ALA A 121 -20.18 15.51 -10.66
N VAL A 122 -19.50 15.16 -9.56
CA VAL A 122 -19.40 16.03 -8.37
C VAL A 122 -18.69 17.34 -8.74
N ARG A 123 -17.55 17.27 -9.45
CA ARG A 123 -16.81 18.45 -9.89
C ARG A 123 -17.62 19.36 -10.81
N GLU A 124 -18.38 18.79 -11.73
CA GLU A 124 -19.29 19.55 -12.59
C GLU A 124 -20.35 20.28 -11.77
N SER A 125 -20.96 19.61 -10.79
CA SER A 125 -21.93 20.26 -9.90
C SER A 125 -21.31 21.39 -9.06
N VAL A 126 -20.06 21.24 -8.63
CA VAL A 126 -19.30 22.29 -7.93
C VAL A 126 -19.03 23.48 -8.85
N LEU A 127 -18.54 23.24 -10.07
CA LEU A 127 -18.22 24.31 -11.03
C LEU A 127 -19.46 25.05 -11.52
N ASN A 128 -20.61 24.37 -11.59
CA ASN A 128 -21.88 24.97 -11.97
C ASN A 128 -22.64 25.60 -10.79
N LEU A 129 -22.05 25.58 -9.59
CA LEU A 129 -22.65 26.08 -8.33
C LEU A 129 -24.02 25.47 -8.04
N SER A 130 -24.28 24.26 -8.54
CA SER A 130 -25.54 23.54 -8.35
C SER A 130 -25.47 22.48 -7.25
N ALA A 131 -24.28 22.28 -6.68
CA ALA A 131 -24.05 21.31 -5.62
C ALA A 131 -24.41 21.87 -4.24
N ASP A 132 -25.01 21.03 -3.42
CA ASP A 132 -25.13 21.28 -1.98
C ASP A 132 -23.77 21.08 -1.30
N PHE A 133 -23.40 22.02 -0.42
CA PHE A 133 -22.10 22.02 0.25
C PHE A 133 -21.89 20.76 1.09
N ASP A 134 -22.90 20.36 1.87
CA ASP A 134 -22.80 19.22 2.77
C ASP A 134 -22.63 17.92 1.98
N THR A 135 -23.37 17.79 0.88
CA THR A 135 -23.26 16.66 -0.05
C THR A 135 -21.85 16.54 -0.64
N VAL A 136 -21.26 17.64 -1.10
CA VAL A 136 -19.90 17.63 -1.66
C VAL A 136 -18.87 17.33 -0.57
N PHE A 137 -18.95 18.05 0.55
CA PHE A 137 -17.91 18.04 1.56
C PHE A 137 -17.94 16.76 2.40
N PHE A 138 -19.10 16.39 2.94
CA PHE A 138 -19.27 15.27 3.86
C PHE A 138 -19.58 13.97 3.12
N ASP A 139 -20.61 13.97 2.29
CA ASP A 139 -21.12 12.71 1.71
C ASP A 139 -20.21 12.14 0.63
N PHE A 140 -19.52 13.02 -0.12
CA PHE A 140 -18.55 12.60 -1.12
C PHE A 140 -17.11 12.61 -0.59
N TYR A 141 -16.49 13.80 -0.47
CA TYR A 141 -15.04 13.89 -0.23
C TYR A 141 -14.60 13.36 1.14
N SER A 142 -15.39 13.57 2.20
CA SER A 142 -15.04 13.05 3.53
C SER A 142 -15.25 11.54 3.59
N ALA A 143 -16.35 11.02 3.03
CA ALA A 143 -16.63 9.60 2.99
C ALA A 143 -15.56 8.80 2.22
N ILE A 144 -15.12 9.27 1.05
CA ILE A 144 -14.06 8.58 0.30
C ILE A 144 -12.71 8.66 1.01
N ASN A 145 -12.35 9.82 1.58
CA ASN A 145 -11.11 9.95 2.35
C ASN A 145 -11.10 9.02 3.57
N ALA A 146 -12.23 8.89 4.28
CA ALA A 146 -12.33 7.96 5.40
C ALA A 146 -12.05 6.51 4.96
N ARG A 147 -12.63 6.07 3.83
CA ARG A 147 -12.36 4.73 3.27
C ARG A 147 -10.88 4.53 2.91
N ILE A 148 -10.24 5.54 2.33
CA ILE A 148 -8.81 5.49 2.00
C ILE A 148 -7.96 5.37 3.27
N ILE A 149 -8.27 6.16 4.29
CA ILE A 149 -7.56 6.13 5.58
C ILE A 149 -7.76 4.80 6.29
N ASP A 150 -8.97 4.24 6.27
CA ASP A 150 -9.24 2.93 6.86
C ASP A 150 -8.49 1.81 6.12
N GLU A 151 -8.40 1.86 4.78
CA GLU A 151 -7.56 0.94 4.02
C GLU A 151 -6.09 1.03 4.46
N ILE A 152 -5.55 2.24 4.60
CA ILE A 152 -4.18 2.44 5.10
C ILE A 152 -3.99 1.86 6.52
N LYS A 153 -4.99 1.99 7.40
CA LYS A 153 -4.95 1.38 8.74
C LYS A 153 -4.91 -0.14 8.67
N THR A 154 -5.69 -0.77 7.80
CA THR A 154 -5.68 -2.24 7.66
C THR A 154 -4.32 -2.75 7.17
N ILE A 155 -3.66 -1.99 6.28
CA ILE A 155 -2.31 -2.31 5.80
C ILE A 155 -1.29 -2.22 6.94
N THR A 156 -1.33 -1.14 7.73
CA THR A 156 -0.36 -0.87 8.80
C THR A 156 -0.55 -1.70 10.07
N THR A 157 -1.75 -2.25 10.29
CA THR A 157 -2.06 -3.13 11.42
C THR A 157 -1.79 -4.61 11.14
N THR A 158 -1.42 -4.97 9.91
CA THR A 158 -0.98 -6.32 9.55
C THR A 158 0.54 -6.38 9.75
N PRO A 159 1.06 -6.96 10.85
CA PRO A 159 2.50 -6.96 11.08
C PRO A 159 3.19 -7.83 10.03
N ALA A 160 4.04 -7.22 9.21
CA ALA A 160 5.15 -7.96 8.60
C ALA A 160 6.01 -8.46 9.78
N THR A 161 6.00 -9.76 10.05
CA THR A 161 6.83 -10.35 11.10
C THR A 161 8.30 -10.20 10.73
N ILE A 162 8.91 -9.09 11.10
CA ILE A 162 10.35 -8.91 11.02
C ILE A 162 10.97 -9.54 12.27
N ASN A 163 11.11 -10.87 12.28
CA ASN A 163 12.02 -11.53 13.21
C ASN A 163 13.45 -11.28 12.71
N ILE A 164 14.01 -10.11 13.04
CA ILE A 164 15.45 -9.88 12.90
C ILE A 164 16.12 -10.61 14.07
N ASN A 165 16.36 -11.91 13.90
CA ASN A 165 17.29 -12.62 14.77
C ASN A 165 18.72 -12.22 14.37
N LEU A 166 19.19 -11.10 14.93
CA LEU A 166 20.59 -10.69 14.94
C LEU A 166 21.34 -11.49 16.01
N LEU A 167 21.63 -12.77 15.75
CA LEU A 167 22.66 -13.56 16.44
C LEU A 167 23.12 -14.70 15.52
#